data_AF-A0A352TA49-F1
#
_entry.id   AF-A0A352TA49-F1
#
_cell.length_a   1.000
_cell.length_b   1.000
_cell.length_c   1.000
_cell.angle_alpha   90.00
_cell.angle_beta   90.00
_cell.angle_gamma   90.00
#
_symmetry.space_group_name_H-M   'P 1'
#
loop_
_entity.id
_entity.type
_entity.pdbx_description
1 polymer ?
#
loop_
_entity_poly.entity_id
_entity_poly.type
_entity_poly.pdbx_seq_one_letter_code
_entity_poly.pdbx_strand_id
1 'polypeptide(L)'
;MKVSYSFKRLVVLFLFLTLCLLFFADGLKLWAQDASDAVDANTEEQVVPLALEGIWENYNRYVVFDTGYLSQHSDDASIPQVVLRMFYQWYNDRAAESSLYTQIEVRDQNDTTDAPAVEMTVSYVPLTYEAYPLQTGVETTLANGDVLYASESISGAWDIQIVYAHDKTVYHVPVAVIGNKLYLNFIVKSLATVNIESSNDQLLNGYWRDWGRANGILISPPYNEKELVSYFVTDDAVYYIRYWRTDMEFDEGAVALFSDGNESFEVPKHLRAQGQVYTCVNGRGSKIRNITKSNALPEEITLNQVTVLRHGTDDEGNEITWLEKGATICALGEAYLTLTDGTRTIAQIVNEANARKKPNPPPLFPPHGILDFDWSIVERPPQNWFKRNSQLGK
;
A
#
# COMPACT_ATOMS: atom_id res chain seq x y z
N MET A 1 -13.06 -72.28 -40.31
CA MET A 1 -13.33 -72.00 -38.88
C MET A 1 -12.79 -70.59 -38.58
N LYS A 2 -13.52 -69.57 -39.06
CA LYS A 2 -14.29 -68.60 -38.26
C LYS A 2 -13.43 -67.95 -37.16
N VAL A 3 -12.70 -66.88 -37.50
CA VAL A 3 -13.13 -65.46 -37.43
C VAL A 3 -13.56 -65.05 -36.02
N SER A 4 -12.72 -64.25 -35.36
CA SER A 4 -13.21 -63.04 -34.68
C SER A 4 -12.04 -62.09 -34.43
N TYR A 5 -11.98 -61.05 -35.25
CA TYR A 5 -11.18 -59.85 -35.06
C TYR A 5 -11.68 -59.11 -33.82
N SER A 6 -10.80 -58.90 -32.82
CA SER A 6 -11.06 -57.89 -31.78
C SER A 6 -10.63 -56.52 -32.29
N PHE A 7 -11.40 -55.99 -33.24
CA PHE A 7 -11.28 -54.63 -33.79
C PHE A 7 -12.03 -53.63 -32.89
N LYS A 8 -11.74 -53.65 -31.57
CA LYS A 8 -12.43 -52.77 -30.59
C LYS A 8 -11.52 -52.09 -29.55
N ARG A 9 -10.19 -52.12 -29.71
CA ARG A 9 -9.28 -51.37 -28.81
C ARG A 9 -8.34 -50.38 -29.48
N LEU A 10 -8.35 -50.25 -30.81
CA LEU A 10 -7.49 -49.31 -31.52
C LEU A 10 -8.21 -48.09 -32.12
N VAL A 11 -9.55 -48.10 -32.17
CA VAL A 11 -10.36 -46.94 -32.64
C VAL A 11 -10.77 -46.02 -31.49
N VAL A 12 -10.71 -46.48 -30.24
CA VAL A 12 -10.98 -45.62 -29.06
C VAL A 12 -9.74 -44.83 -28.64
N LEU A 13 -8.53 -45.27 -29.01
CA LEU A 13 -7.29 -44.58 -28.65
C LEU A 13 -6.90 -43.47 -29.63
N PHE A 14 -7.42 -43.49 -30.86
CA PHE A 14 -7.11 -42.48 -31.90
C PHE A 14 -8.22 -41.42 -32.08
N LEU A 15 -9.37 -41.59 -31.41
CA LEU A 15 -10.45 -40.60 -31.34
C LEU A 15 -10.42 -39.79 -30.03
N PHE A 16 -9.56 -40.17 -29.09
CA PHE A 16 -9.32 -39.44 -27.84
C PHE A 16 -8.06 -38.55 -27.88
N LEU A 17 -7.21 -38.70 -28.89
CA LEU A 17 -5.95 -37.94 -29.00
C LEU A 17 -6.01 -36.77 -30.01
N THR A 18 -7.10 -36.63 -30.75
CA THR A 18 -7.31 -35.57 -31.75
C THR A 18 -8.50 -34.65 -31.43
N LEU A 19 -9.10 -34.80 -30.24
CA LEU A 19 -10.12 -33.90 -29.69
C LEU A 19 -9.64 -33.15 -28.43
N CYS A 20 -8.33 -33.15 -28.15
CA CYS A 20 -7.73 -32.41 -27.03
C CYS A 20 -6.81 -31.27 -27.47
N LEU A 21 -6.82 -30.89 -28.75
CA LEU A 21 -5.89 -29.90 -29.30
C LEU A 21 -6.53 -28.72 -30.04
N LEU A 22 -7.87 -28.61 -30.05
CA LEU A 22 -8.57 -27.49 -30.68
C LEU A 22 -9.86 -27.09 -29.92
N PHE A 23 -9.75 -26.91 -28.60
CA PHE A 23 -10.52 -25.91 -27.87
C PHE A 23 -9.47 -25.06 -27.16
N PHE A 24 -9.09 -23.94 -27.79
CA PHE A 24 -9.43 -22.62 -27.27
C PHE A 24 -9.00 -22.53 -25.79
N ALA A 25 -7.77 -22.12 -25.49
CA ALA A 25 -7.33 -20.73 -25.62
C ALA A 25 -8.34 -19.75 -25.03
N ASP A 26 -8.91 -20.10 -23.88
CA ASP A 26 -9.41 -19.14 -22.90
C ASP A 26 -8.82 -19.54 -21.56
N GLY A 27 -8.13 -18.58 -20.96
CA GLY A 27 -7.45 -18.75 -19.69
C GLY A 27 -8.41 -19.31 -18.65
N LEU A 28 -7.94 -20.31 -17.93
CA LEU A 28 -8.40 -20.63 -16.59
C LEU A 28 -8.18 -19.38 -15.72
N LYS A 29 -9.10 -18.40 -15.82
CA LYS A 29 -9.34 -17.43 -14.75
C LYS A 29 -9.93 -18.24 -13.62
N LEU A 30 -9.05 -18.65 -12.70
CA LEU A 30 -9.45 -19.12 -11.38
C LEU A 30 -10.21 -17.95 -10.74
N TRP A 31 -11.49 -18.14 -10.46
CA TRP A 31 -12.32 -17.14 -9.79
C TRP A 31 -11.83 -17.03 -8.34
N ALA A 32 -10.92 -16.08 -8.10
CA ALA A 32 -10.79 -15.43 -6.81
C ALA A 32 -11.84 -14.32 -6.80
N GLN A 33 -13.07 -14.69 -6.46
CA GLN A 33 -14.11 -13.72 -6.13
C GLN A 33 -13.76 -13.23 -4.73
N ASP A 34 -12.94 -12.18 -4.69
CA ASP A 34 -12.69 -11.41 -3.48
C ASP A 34 -14.00 -10.70 -3.08
N ALA A 35 -14.09 -10.42 -1.79
CA ALA A 35 -15.03 -9.51 -1.16
C ALA A 35 -14.80 -8.04 -1.60
N SER A 36 -14.67 -7.82 -2.90
CA SER A 36 -14.97 -6.56 -3.55
C SER A 36 -16.42 -6.69 -3.99
N ASP A 37 -17.37 -6.36 -3.10
CA ASP A 37 -18.65 -5.87 -3.60
C ASP A 37 -18.36 -4.52 -4.27
N ALA A 38 -18.00 -4.71 -5.54
CA ALA A 38 -17.90 -3.83 -6.66
C ALA A 38 -17.15 -2.52 -6.43
N VAL A 39 -15.99 -2.38 -7.06
CA VAL A 39 -15.43 -1.12 -7.55
C VAL A 39 -15.04 -1.38 -9.01
N ASP A 40 -16.04 -1.61 -9.87
CA ASP A 40 -15.86 -1.50 -11.33
C ASP A 40 -16.23 -0.07 -11.73
N ALA A 41 -15.36 0.88 -11.39
CA ALA A 41 -15.46 2.26 -11.86
C ALA A 41 -14.56 2.41 -13.08
N ASN A 42 -15.21 2.59 -14.23
CA ASN A 42 -14.67 2.70 -15.58
C ASN A 42 -13.87 4.02 -15.76
N THR A 43 -12.75 4.13 -15.05
CA THR A 43 -11.69 5.13 -15.24
C THR A 43 -10.57 4.40 -15.98
N GLU A 44 -9.97 4.99 -17.03
CA GLU A 44 -8.73 4.44 -17.59
C GLU A 44 -7.81 4.06 -16.43
N GLU A 45 -7.36 2.80 -16.38
CA GLU A 45 -6.73 2.18 -15.21
C GLU A 45 -5.45 2.95 -14.85
N GLN A 46 -5.59 3.98 -14.03
CA GLN A 46 -4.50 4.87 -13.70
C GLN A 46 -3.59 4.12 -12.74
N VAL A 47 -2.37 3.82 -13.18
CA VAL A 47 -1.42 3.01 -12.41
C VAL A 47 -1.13 3.59 -11.02
N VAL A 48 -1.24 4.92 -10.86
CA VAL A 48 -1.15 5.61 -9.57
C VAL A 48 -2.48 6.32 -9.30
N PRO A 49 -3.16 6.04 -8.17
CA PRO A 49 -4.37 6.76 -7.77
C PRO A 49 -4.17 8.28 -7.72
N LEU A 50 -5.08 9.04 -8.31
CA LEU A 50 -4.99 10.51 -8.37
C LEU A 50 -4.92 11.14 -6.98
N ALA A 51 -5.62 10.57 -5.99
CA ALA A 51 -5.56 11.02 -4.60
C ALA A 51 -4.22 10.74 -3.89
N LEU A 52 -3.38 9.84 -4.43
CA LEU A 52 -2.01 9.59 -3.94
C LEU A 52 -0.95 10.36 -4.71
N GLU A 53 -1.25 10.87 -5.91
CA GLU A 53 -0.27 11.53 -6.77
C GLU A 53 0.38 12.76 -6.08
N GLY A 54 1.71 12.85 -6.17
CA GLY A 54 2.48 13.98 -5.67
C GLY A 54 3.62 13.61 -4.73
N ILE A 55 4.23 14.64 -4.13
CA ILE A 55 5.37 14.51 -3.21
C ILE A 55 4.85 14.60 -1.78
N TRP A 56 5.00 13.50 -1.06
CA TRP A 56 4.63 13.35 0.34
C TRP A 56 5.87 13.40 1.22
N GLU A 57 5.79 14.10 2.35
CA GLU A 57 6.94 14.27 3.24
C GLU A 57 6.63 13.97 4.71
N ASN A 58 7.67 13.58 5.43
CA ASN A 58 7.75 13.72 6.87
C ASN A 58 9.17 14.11 7.29
N TYR A 59 9.43 14.08 8.59
CA TYR A 59 10.73 14.45 9.16
C TYR A 59 11.92 13.64 8.59
N ASN A 60 11.68 12.39 8.17
CA ASN A 60 12.73 11.43 7.80
C ASN A 60 12.82 11.14 6.30
N ARG A 61 11.77 11.41 5.50
CA ARG A 61 11.77 11.05 4.08
C ARG A 61 10.80 11.87 3.24
N TYR A 62 11.02 11.80 1.93
CA TYR A 62 10.02 12.07 0.91
C TYR A 62 9.63 10.77 0.20
N VAL A 63 8.37 10.65 -0.16
CA VAL A 63 7.84 9.58 -1.02
C VAL A 63 7.11 10.27 -2.17
N VAL A 64 7.47 9.93 -3.39
CA VAL A 64 6.87 10.49 -4.59
C VAL A 64 6.08 9.39 -5.29
N PHE A 65 4.79 9.64 -5.45
CA PHE A 65 3.90 8.83 -6.28
C PHE A 65 3.67 9.60 -7.57
N ASP A 66 4.17 9.04 -8.67
CA ASP A 66 4.20 9.69 -9.98
C ASP A 66 3.86 8.66 -11.06
N THR A 67 2.96 9.05 -11.97
CA THR A 67 2.53 8.26 -13.12
C THR A 67 3.61 8.18 -14.22
N GLY A 68 4.61 9.07 -14.18
CA GLY A 68 5.68 9.14 -15.19
C GLY A 68 6.71 8.01 -15.15
N TYR A 69 6.73 7.19 -14.09
CA TYR A 69 7.72 6.14 -13.88
C TYR A 69 7.07 4.78 -13.70
N LEU A 70 6.77 4.11 -14.81
CA LEU A 70 6.15 2.79 -14.83
C LEU A 70 7.19 1.66 -14.87
N SER A 71 6.83 0.50 -14.31
CA SER A 71 7.64 -0.70 -14.38
C SER A 71 7.68 -1.26 -15.80
N GLN A 72 8.86 -1.69 -16.26
CA GLN A 72 8.99 -2.40 -17.54
C GLN A 72 8.59 -3.88 -17.45
N HIS A 73 8.31 -4.37 -16.25
CA HIS A 73 8.06 -5.78 -15.96
C HIS A 73 6.61 -6.08 -15.58
N SER A 74 5.80 -5.04 -15.33
CA SER A 74 4.41 -5.16 -14.93
C SER A 74 3.67 -3.91 -15.41
N ASP A 75 2.65 -4.11 -16.24
CA ASP A 75 1.88 -3.02 -16.85
C ASP A 75 1.11 -2.20 -15.78
N ASP A 76 0.75 -2.83 -14.65
CA ASP A 76 -0.04 -2.21 -13.56
C ASP A 76 0.83 -1.78 -12.37
N ALA A 77 2.14 -1.59 -12.56
CA ALA A 77 3.04 -1.20 -11.48
C ALA A 77 3.81 0.08 -11.79
N SER A 78 3.91 0.95 -10.79
CA SER A 78 4.73 2.15 -10.80
C SER A 78 6.02 1.94 -10.00
N ILE A 79 7.03 2.78 -10.25
CA ILE A 79 8.27 2.82 -9.49
C ILE A 79 8.29 4.14 -8.72
N PRO A 80 8.01 4.14 -7.41
CA PRO A 80 7.99 5.36 -6.62
C PRO A 80 9.41 5.89 -6.42
N GLN A 81 9.55 7.17 -6.10
CA GLN A 81 10.83 7.73 -5.65
C GLN A 81 10.81 7.93 -4.14
N VAL A 82 11.79 7.37 -3.43
CA VAL A 82 11.95 7.49 -1.99
C VAL A 82 13.28 8.18 -1.69
N VAL A 83 13.18 9.36 -1.07
CA VAL A 83 14.34 10.17 -0.68
C VAL A 83 14.44 10.16 0.84
N LEU A 84 15.57 9.71 1.38
CA LEU A 84 15.83 9.68 2.82
C LEU A 84 16.52 10.96 3.29
N ARG A 85 15.97 11.59 4.32
CA ARG A 85 16.52 12.79 4.98
C ARG A 85 17.51 12.36 6.06
N MET A 86 18.75 12.09 5.65
CA MET A 86 19.81 11.59 6.51
C MET A 86 20.54 12.71 7.28
N PHE A 87 21.31 12.31 8.31
CA PHE A 87 22.17 13.18 9.12
C PHE A 87 21.45 14.44 9.64
N TYR A 88 20.33 14.27 10.33
CA TYR A 88 19.52 15.39 10.83
C TYR A 88 19.07 16.35 9.72
N GLN A 89 18.68 15.78 8.57
CA GLN A 89 18.21 16.49 7.36
C GLN A 89 19.27 17.34 6.66
N TRP A 90 20.56 17.11 6.93
CA TRP A 90 21.65 17.77 6.22
C TRP A 90 21.93 17.16 4.85
N TYR A 91 21.46 15.94 4.62
CA TYR A 91 21.64 15.27 3.35
C TYR A 91 20.38 14.51 2.96
N ASN A 92 19.93 14.74 1.73
CA ASN A 92 18.87 13.97 1.11
C ASN A 92 19.50 12.94 0.17
N ASP A 93 19.35 11.66 0.52
CA ASP A 93 19.78 10.53 -0.30
C ASP A 93 18.61 9.99 -1.11
N ARG A 94 18.83 9.84 -2.42
CA ARG A 94 17.85 9.23 -3.34
C ARG A 94 18.00 7.71 -3.25
N ALA A 95 17.31 7.13 -2.28
CA ALA A 95 17.52 5.74 -1.87
C ALA A 95 16.79 4.73 -2.75
N ALA A 96 15.60 5.09 -3.23
CA ALA A 96 14.88 4.33 -4.25
C ALA A 96 14.37 5.27 -5.34
N GLU A 97 14.60 4.91 -6.60
CA GLU A 97 14.13 5.65 -7.78
C GLU A 97 14.15 4.75 -9.01
N SER A 98 13.45 5.16 -10.06
CA SER A 98 13.50 4.48 -11.35
C SER A 98 14.83 4.75 -12.06
N SER A 99 15.32 3.77 -12.80
CA SER A 99 16.50 3.93 -13.65
C SER A 99 16.33 5.04 -14.70
N LEU A 100 15.09 5.30 -15.14
CA LEU A 100 14.75 6.43 -16.02
C LEU A 100 14.98 7.77 -15.33
N TYR A 101 14.56 7.91 -14.06
CA TYR A 101 14.79 9.14 -13.31
C TYR A 101 16.28 9.41 -13.09
N THR A 102 17.07 8.39 -12.78
CA THR A 102 18.53 8.51 -12.64
C THR A 102 19.21 8.99 -13.93
N GLN A 103 18.68 8.63 -15.10
CA GLN A 103 19.21 9.08 -16.40
C GLN A 103 18.94 10.57 -16.66
N ILE A 104 17.80 11.08 -16.19
CA ILE A 104 17.40 12.48 -16.34
C ILE A 104 18.15 13.35 -15.32
N GLU A 105 18.19 12.92 -14.06
CA GLU A 105 18.79 13.63 -12.93
C GLU A 105 19.92 12.80 -12.31
N VAL A 106 21.18 13.12 -12.65
CA VAL A 106 22.37 12.38 -12.20
C VAL A 106 22.46 12.37 -10.67
N ARG A 107 22.54 11.17 -10.09
CA ARG A 107 22.59 10.94 -8.63
C ARG A 107 23.87 11.48 -8.00
N ASP A 108 23.71 12.41 -7.05
CA ASP A 108 24.76 12.79 -6.10
C ASP A 108 24.99 11.61 -5.15
N GLN A 109 26.20 11.07 -5.13
CA GLN A 109 26.54 9.89 -4.33
C GLN A 109 27.14 10.31 -3.00
N ASN A 110 26.75 9.62 -1.94
CA ASN A 110 27.49 9.64 -0.69
C ASN A 110 28.39 8.39 -0.62
N ASP A 111 29.55 8.51 0.01
CA ASP A 111 30.53 7.41 0.14
C ASP A 111 29.97 6.17 0.87
N THR A 112 28.83 6.31 1.55
CA THR A 112 28.19 5.26 2.35
C THR A 112 27.00 4.58 1.67
N THR A 113 26.65 4.96 0.45
CA THR A 113 25.46 4.45 -0.26
C THR A 113 25.86 3.66 -1.51
N ASP A 114 25.11 2.60 -1.82
CA ASP A 114 25.33 1.82 -3.03
C ASP A 114 25.21 2.70 -4.29
N ALA A 115 25.99 2.34 -5.32
CA ALA A 115 26.06 3.10 -6.57
C ALA A 115 24.70 3.22 -7.29
N PRO A 116 23.93 2.12 -7.50
CA PRO A 116 22.56 2.21 -7.98
C PRO A 116 21.57 2.46 -6.83
N ALA A 117 20.50 3.20 -7.11
CA ALA A 117 19.35 3.27 -6.21
C ALA A 117 18.57 1.95 -6.22
N VAL A 118 17.82 1.67 -5.16
CA VAL A 118 16.96 0.49 -5.08
C VAL A 118 15.76 0.68 -6.02
N GLU A 119 15.48 -0.30 -6.86
CA GLU A 119 14.27 -0.31 -7.69
C GLU A 119 13.19 -1.15 -6.99
N MET A 120 12.12 -0.52 -6.55
CA MET A 120 10.94 -1.17 -5.99
C MET A 120 9.75 -0.89 -6.89
N THR A 121 8.89 -1.88 -7.10
CA THR A 121 7.66 -1.71 -7.86
C THR A 121 6.48 -1.71 -6.92
N VAL A 122 5.51 -0.82 -7.17
CA VAL A 122 4.30 -0.70 -6.37
C VAL A 122 3.05 -0.79 -7.24
N SER A 123 2.07 -1.55 -6.78
CA SER A 123 0.70 -1.58 -7.29
C SER A 123 -0.28 -1.21 -6.18
N TYR A 124 -1.49 -0.79 -6.54
CA TYR A 124 -2.45 -0.23 -5.60
C TYR A 124 -3.75 -1.03 -5.68
N VAL A 125 -4.15 -1.65 -4.56
CA VAL A 125 -5.44 -2.34 -4.47
C VAL A 125 -6.40 -1.46 -3.66
N PRO A 126 -7.52 -0.97 -4.24
CA PRO A 126 -8.44 -0.10 -3.52
C PRO A 126 -9.09 -0.84 -2.34
N LEU A 127 -9.10 -0.19 -1.17
CA LEU A 127 -9.78 -0.67 0.05
C LEU A 127 -11.13 0.02 0.24
N THR A 128 -11.31 1.18 -0.38
CA THR A 128 -12.55 1.95 -0.44
C THR A 128 -12.54 2.82 -1.69
N TYR A 129 -13.70 3.37 -2.04
CA TYR A 129 -13.82 4.27 -3.17
C TYR A 129 -13.13 5.61 -2.90
N GLU A 130 -12.56 6.18 -3.95
CA GLU A 130 -12.04 7.54 -3.92
C GLU A 130 -13.19 8.53 -3.90
N ALA A 131 -13.13 9.51 -3.02
CA ALA A 131 -14.13 10.56 -2.91
C ALA A 131 -13.47 11.90 -3.19
N TYR A 132 -14.07 12.65 -4.11
CA TYR A 132 -13.58 13.95 -4.56
C TYR A 132 -14.56 15.07 -4.21
N PRO A 133 -14.09 16.25 -3.77
CA PRO A 133 -14.96 17.39 -3.55
C PRO A 133 -15.66 17.80 -4.84
N LEU A 134 -16.93 18.20 -4.78
CA LEU A 134 -17.72 18.63 -5.95
C LEU A 134 -17.00 19.69 -6.81
N GLN A 135 -16.15 20.51 -6.20
CA GLN A 135 -15.41 21.57 -6.88
C GLN A 135 -14.32 21.04 -7.82
N THR A 136 -13.86 19.80 -7.67
CA THR A 136 -12.84 19.21 -8.56
C THR A 136 -13.42 18.81 -9.91
N GLY A 137 -14.75 18.64 -10.01
CA GLY A 137 -15.42 18.14 -11.21
C GLY A 137 -15.16 16.66 -11.51
N VAL A 138 -14.55 15.93 -10.58
CA VAL A 138 -14.33 14.47 -10.68
C VAL A 138 -15.47 13.78 -9.93
N GLU A 139 -16.17 12.88 -10.62
CA GLU A 139 -17.27 12.10 -10.06
C GLU A 139 -16.85 10.65 -9.86
N THR A 140 -17.20 10.07 -8.70
CA THR A 140 -16.98 8.65 -8.43
C THR A 140 -18.31 7.92 -8.49
N THR A 141 -18.51 7.11 -9.53
CA THR A 141 -19.72 6.29 -9.66
C THR A 141 -19.52 4.95 -8.96
N LEU A 142 -20.43 4.64 -8.03
CA LEU A 142 -20.52 3.36 -7.36
C LEU A 142 -21.13 2.32 -8.32
N ALA A 143 -20.86 1.04 -8.06
CA ALA A 143 -21.32 -0.03 -8.95
C ALA A 143 -22.84 -0.18 -9.09
N ASN A 144 -23.59 0.32 -8.11
CA ASN A 144 -25.05 0.37 -8.15
C ASN A 144 -25.59 1.60 -8.91
N GLY A 145 -24.71 2.45 -9.46
CA GLY A 145 -25.07 3.69 -10.17
C GLY A 145 -25.20 4.92 -9.28
N ASP A 146 -25.03 4.80 -7.96
CA ASP A 146 -24.97 5.95 -7.05
C ASP A 146 -23.69 6.75 -7.29
N VAL A 147 -23.69 8.04 -6.90
CA VAL A 147 -22.51 8.90 -7.04
C VAL A 147 -21.96 9.29 -5.69
N LEU A 148 -20.65 9.15 -5.51
CA LEU A 148 -19.93 9.48 -4.28
C LEU A 148 -19.14 10.77 -4.44
N TYR A 149 -19.32 11.67 -3.47
CA TYR A 149 -18.57 12.92 -3.37
C TYR A 149 -17.91 13.02 -1.99
N ALA A 150 -16.75 13.67 -1.93
CA ALA A 150 -16.22 14.15 -0.65
C ALA A 150 -16.86 15.50 -0.30
N SER A 151 -17.09 15.74 0.99
CA SER A 151 -17.72 16.98 1.46
C SER A 151 -16.75 18.16 1.44
N GLU A 152 -15.47 17.92 1.75
CA GLU A 152 -14.46 18.98 1.86
C GLU A 152 -13.13 18.62 1.20
N SER A 153 -12.59 17.45 1.52
CA SER A 153 -11.24 17.05 1.11
C SER A 153 -11.24 15.71 0.38
N ILE A 154 -10.35 15.56 -0.61
CA ILE A 154 -10.11 14.30 -1.31
C ILE A 154 -9.84 13.19 -0.28
N SER A 155 -10.41 12.02 -0.47
CA SER A 155 -10.12 10.88 0.41
C SER A 155 -10.17 9.55 -0.34
N GLY A 156 -9.39 8.58 0.13
CA GLY A 156 -9.36 7.23 -0.41
C GLY A 156 -8.47 6.34 0.44
N ALA A 157 -8.54 5.04 0.25
CA ALA A 157 -7.68 4.08 0.95
C ALA A 157 -7.31 2.93 0.02
N TRP A 158 -6.06 2.49 0.11
CA TRP A 158 -5.48 1.45 -0.75
C TRP A 158 -4.54 0.57 0.06
N ASP A 159 -4.40 -0.68 -0.36
CA ASP A 159 -3.30 -1.54 0.02
C ASP A 159 -2.21 -1.39 -1.03
N ILE A 160 -1.13 -0.70 -0.66
CA ILE A 160 0.05 -0.57 -1.53
C ILE A 160 0.81 -1.88 -1.48
N GLN A 161 0.84 -2.58 -2.60
CA GLN A 161 1.57 -3.83 -2.77
C GLN A 161 2.96 -3.53 -3.31
N ILE A 162 3.99 -3.86 -2.52
CA ILE A 162 5.39 -3.54 -2.80
C ILE A 162 6.16 -4.82 -3.14
N VAL A 163 6.93 -4.78 -4.23
CA VAL A 163 7.91 -5.81 -4.59
C VAL A 163 9.29 -5.16 -4.71
N TYR A 164 10.30 -5.74 -4.06
CA TYR A 164 11.68 -5.22 -4.05
C TYR A 164 12.54 -5.90 -5.12
N ALA A 165 13.57 -5.21 -5.65
CA ALA A 165 14.44 -5.65 -6.78
C ALA A 165 14.96 -7.10 -6.76
N HIS A 166 15.01 -7.76 -5.59
CA HIS A 166 15.54 -9.12 -5.43
C HIS A 166 14.61 -10.07 -4.68
N ASP A 167 13.40 -9.61 -4.36
CA ASP A 167 12.39 -10.40 -3.66
C ASP A 167 11.14 -10.50 -4.53
N LYS A 168 10.57 -11.70 -4.64
CA LYS A 168 9.29 -11.92 -5.34
C LYS A 168 8.10 -11.84 -4.39
N THR A 169 8.36 -11.68 -3.10
CA THR A 169 7.34 -11.54 -2.08
C THR A 169 6.64 -10.21 -2.25
N VAL A 170 5.31 -10.25 -2.28
CA VAL A 170 4.47 -9.05 -2.25
C VAL A 170 4.31 -8.65 -0.80
N TYR A 171 4.76 -7.45 -0.48
CA TYR A 171 4.55 -6.83 0.83
C TYR A 171 3.38 -5.87 0.75
N HIS A 172 2.67 -5.72 1.87
CA HIS A 172 1.41 -4.98 1.92
C HIS A 172 1.56 -3.77 2.86
N VAL A 173 1.22 -2.59 2.38
CA VAL A 173 1.25 -1.34 3.14
C VAL A 173 -0.11 -0.65 2.96
N PRO A 174 -1.08 -0.92 3.84
CA PRO A 174 -2.35 -0.21 3.86
C PRO A 174 -2.11 1.28 4.12
N VAL A 175 -2.71 2.13 3.29
CA VAL A 175 -2.66 3.59 3.41
C VAL A 175 -4.05 4.18 3.25
N ALA A 176 -4.30 5.28 3.97
CA ALA A 176 -5.48 6.10 3.76
C ALA A 176 -5.07 7.57 3.58
N VAL A 177 -5.74 8.26 2.66
CA VAL A 177 -5.57 9.68 2.41
C VAL A 177 -6.83 10.42 2.85
N ILE A 178 -6.65 11.50 3.59
CA ILE A 178 -7.70 12.48 3.92
C ILE A 178 -7.10 13.87 3.72
N GLY A 179 -7.47 14.53 2.62
CA GLY A 179 -6.89 15.78 2.16
C GLY A 179 -5.40 15.66 1.93
N ASN A 180 -4.62 16.53 2.56
CA ASN A 180 -3.16 16.58 2.40
C ASN A 180 -2.42 15.69 3.42
N LYS A 181 -3.09 14.69 3.99
CA LYS A 181 -2.53 13.81 5.03
C LYS A 181 -2.71 12.34 4.63
N LEU A 182 -1.63 11.57 4.80
CA LEU A 182 -1.60 10.13 4.58
C LEU A 182 -1.37 9.42 5.90
N TYR A 183 -2.17 8.40 6.16
CA TYR A 183 -2.22 7.65 7.42
C TYR A 183 -1.94 6.17 7.16
N LEU A 184 -1.27 5.52 8.13
CA LEU A 184 -1.00 4.07 8.13
C LEU A 184 -1.82 3.32 9.18
N ASN A 185 -2.50 4.05 10.05
CA ASN A 185 -3.37 3.52 11.10
C ASN A 185 -4.77 4.09 10.86
N PHE A 186 -5.63 3.27 10.29
CA PHE A 186 -6.99 3.67 9.95
C PHE A 186 -7.91 2.46 9.93
N ILE A 187 -9.19 2.74 10.05
CA ILE A 187 -10.27 1.77 9.94
C ILE A 187 -11.27 2.25 8.88
N VAL A 188 -11.87 1.31 8.18
CA VAL A 188 -12.76 1.57 7.04
C VAL A 188 -14.16 1.04 7.32
N LYS A 189 -15.17 1.84 7.00
CA LYS A 189 -16.59 1.47 7.05
C LYS A 189 -17.13 1.25 5.65
N SER A 190 -17.99 0.24 5.50
CA SER A 190 -18.64 -0.05 4.21
C SER A 190 -19.68 1.02 3.85
N LEU A 191 -19.67 1.47 2.59
CA LEU A 191 -20.65 2.41 2.03
C LEU A 191 -22.09 1.87 2.06
N ALA A 192 -22.28 0.55 2.10
CA ALA A 192 -23.61 -0.05 2.24
C ALA A 192 -24.27 0.27 3.60
N THR A 193 -23.48 0.72 4.59
CA THR A 193 -23.94 1.04 5.95
C THR A 193 -23.93 2.54 6.25
N VAL A 194 -23.70 3.37 5.24
CA VAL A 194 -23.80 4.82 5.37
C VAL A 194 -25.27 5.20 5.34
N ASN A 195 -25.79 5.69 6.45
CA ASN A 195 -27.17 6.14 6.60
C ASN A 195 -27.22 7.67 6.62
N ILE A 196 -28.41 8.23 6.36
CA ILE A 196 -28.69 9.66 6.52
C ILE A 196 -28.51 10.05 7.98
N GLU A 197 -27.39 10.68 8.31
CA GLU A 197 -27.13 11.13 9.67
C GLU A 197 -27.02 12.66 9.74
N SER A 198 -27.71 13.22 10.73
CA SER A 198 -27.88 14.66 10.91
C SER A 198 -26.86 15.27 11.89
N SER A 199 -26.06 14.44 12.56
CA SER A 199 -25.07 14.85 13.57
C SER A 199 -23.74 14.11 13.40
N ASN A 200 -22.62 14.77 13.76
CA ASN A 200 -21.28 14.19 13.64
C ASN A 200 -21.07 12.95 14.53
N ASP A 201 -21.74 12.87 15.68
CA ASP A 201 -21.58 11.75 16.62
C ASP A 201 -22.16 10.44 16.06
N GLN A 202 -23.16 10.54 15.19
CA GLN A 202 -23.74 9.37 14.54
C GLN A 202 -22.86 8.82 13.42
N LEU A 203 -22.00 9.65 12.78
CA LEU A 203 -21.17 9.26 11.62
C LEU A 203 -20.30 8.02 11.90
N LEU A 204 -19.95 7.84 13.17
CA LEU A 204 -19.15 6.72 13.64
C LEU A 204 -19.95 5.43 13.85
N ASN A 205 -21.28 5.44 13.88
CA ASN A 205 -22.07 4.24 14.17
C ASN A 205 -21.83 3.12 13.15
N GLY A 206 -21.84 1.87 13.63
CA GLY A 206 -21.66 0.67 12.81
C GLY A 206 -20.25 0.07 12.89
N TYR A 207 -19.98 -0.86 11.98
CA TYR A 207 -18.76 -1.66 11.97
C TYR A 207 -17.64 -0.99 11.15
N TRP A 208 -16.50 -0.78 11.80
CA TRP A 208 -15.28 -0.26 11.23
C TRP A 208 -14.21 -1.34 11.21
N ARG A 209 -13.81 -1.73 10.00
CA ARG A 209 -12.82 -2.78 9.75
C ARG A 209 -11.41 -2.21 9.75
N ASP A 210 -10.52 -2.87 10.48
CA ASP A 210 -9.09 -2.64 10.39
C ASP A 210 -8.48 -3.41 9.19
N TRP A 211 -7.59 -2.73 8.44
CA TRP A 211 -6.86 -3.29 7.31
C TRP A 211 -5.40 -3.62 7.62
N GLY A 212 -4.98 -3.40 8.87
CA GLY A 212 -3.63 -3.62 9.33
C GLY A 212 -2.76 -2.40 9.23
N ARG A 213 -1.77 -2.37 10.12
CA ARG A 213 -0.82 -1.28 10.25
C ARG A 213 0.51 -1.71 9.68
N ALA A 214 1.11 -0.82 8.90
CA ALA A 214 2.48 -0.95 8.46
C ALA A 214 3.36 0.06 9.21
N ASN A 215 4.62 -0.30 9.43
CA ASN A 215 5.60 0.59 10.07
C ASN A 215 6.07 1.74 9.16
N GLY A 216 5.77 1.69 7.86
CA GLY A 216 6.09 2.75 6.91
C GLY A 216 6.17 2.27 5.47
N ILE A 217 6.17 3.24 4.55
CA ILE A 217 6.65 3.03 3.18
C ILE A 217 8.18 3.11 3.23
N LEU A 218 8.82 1.94 3.26
CA LEU A 218 10.26 1.77 3.48
C LEU A 218 10.94 1.20 2.23
N ILE A 219 12.26 1.38 2.15
CA ILE A 219 13.13 0.68 1.16
C ILE A 219 13.49 -0.75 1.59
N SER A 220 12.91 -1.21 2.70
CA SER A 220 13.13 -2.52 3.31
C SER A 220 11.77 -3.14 3.62
N PRO A 221 11.61 -4.47 3.55
CA PRO A 221 10.37 -5.17 3.89
C PRO A 221 9.65 -4.60 5.13
N PRO A 222 8.37 -4.19 5.00
CA PRO A 222 7.59 -3.71 6.13
C PRO A 222 7.27 -4.84 7.12
N TYR A 223 6.98 -4.44 8.36
CA TYR A 223 6.51 -5.38 9.39
C TYR A 223 4.98 -5.32 9.48
N ASN A 224 4.34 -6.49 9.37
CA ASN A 224 2.90 -6.64 9.51
C ASN A 224 2.52 -7.02 10.94
N GLU A 225 1.42 -6.46 11.45
CA GLU A 225 0.92 -6.79 12.78
C GLU A 225 0.34 -8.21 12.83
N LYS A 226 0.37 -8.82 14.02
CA LYS A 226 -0.19 -10.17 14.24
C LYS A 226 -1.65 -10.14 14.66
N GLU A 227 -2.11 -8.98 15.11
CA GLU A 227 -3.44 -8.72 15.65
C GLU A 227 -3.96 -7.45 14.97
N LEU A 228 -5.24 -7.47 14.61
CA LEU A 228 -5.97 -6.31 14.10
C LEU A 228 -7.06 -5.96 15.09
N VAL A 229 -7.39 -4.67 15.18
CA VAL A 229 -8.44 -4.19 16.09
C VAL A 229 -9.47 -3.40 15.29
N SER A 230 -10.54 -4.08 14.94
CA SER A 230 -11.74 -3.46 14.37
C SER A 230 -12.65 -2.93 15.48
N TYR A 231 -13.55 -2.03 15.12
CA TYR A 231 -14.47 -1.40 16.07
C TYR A 231 -15.91 -1.57 15.63
N PHE A 232 -16.81 -1.77 16.58
CA PHE A 232 -18.23 -1.61 16.36
C PHE A 232 -18.72 -0.49 17.26
N VAL A 233 -19.28 0.56 16.67
CA VAL A 233 -19.69 1.76 17.40
C VAL A 233 -21.21 1.84 17.41
N THR A 234 -21.73 2.24 18.56
CA THR A 234 -23.14 2.52 18.82
C THR A 234 -23.22 3.90 19.48
N ASP A 235 -24.44 4.44 19.61
CA ASP A 235 -24.66 5.72 20.27
C ASP A 235 -24.10 5.77 21.71
N ASP A 236 -24.06 4.62 22.40
CA ASP A 236 -23.68 4.53 23.82
C ASP A 236 -22.29 3.94 24.08
N ALA A 237 -21.71 3.21 23.12
CA ALA A 237 -20.50 2.43 23.35
C ALA A 237 -19.69 2.12 22.09
N VAL A 238 -18.38 1.94 22.29
CA VAL A 238 -17.42 1.45 21.30
C VAL A 238 -16.92 0.06 21.73
N TYR A 239 -17.14 -0.94 20.88
CA TYR A 239 -16.72 -2.31 21.09
C TYR A 239 -15.45 -2.64 20.30
N TYR A 240 -14.43 -3.18 20.96
CA TYR A 240 -13.15 -3.55 20.36
C TYR A 240 -13.19 -5.00 19.95
N ILE A 241 -13.09 -5.25 18.65
CA ILE A 241 -13.12 -6.59 18.07
C ILE A 241 -11.73 -6.93 17.60
N ARG A 242 -11.07 -7.80 18.36
CA ARG A 242 -9.73 -8.27 18.08
C ARG A 242 -9.78 -9.42 17.10
N TYR A 243 -8.96 -9.33 16.06
CA TYR A 243 -8.75 -10.37 15.09
C TYR A 243 -7.29 -10.83 15.16
N TRP A 244 -7.04 -12.11 15.31
CA TRP A 244 -5.70 -12.67 15.27
C TRP A 244 -5.49 -13.48 14.00
N ARG A 245 -4.25 -13.50 13.53
CA ARG A 245 -3.87 -14.27 12.34
C ARG A 245 -4.21 -15.75 12.50
N THR A 246 -4.71 -16.36 11.44
CA THR A 246 -5.11 -17.77 11.42
C THR A 246 -4.79 -18.41 10.08
N ASP A 247 -4.58 -19.74 10.09
CA ASP A 247 -4.39 -20.56 8.89
C ASP A 247 -5.71 -21.17 8.40
N MET A 248 -6.86 -20.64 8.85
CA MET A 248 -8.18 -21.07 8.41
C MET A 248 -8.46 -20.59 6.99
N GLU A 249 -9.25 -21.37 6.25
CA GLU A 249 -9.77 -20.94 4.96
C GLU A 249 -10.64 -19.69 5.16
N PHE A 250 -10.41 -18.71 4.29
CA PHE A 250 -11.19 -17.49 4.27
C PHE A 250 -12.61 -17.81 3.80
N ASP A 251 -13.59 -17.38 4.58
CA ASP A 251 -15.01 -17.47 4.27
C ASP A 251 -15.61 -16.09 4.50
N GLU A 252 -15.99 -15.44 3.42
CA GLU A 252 -16.51 -14.07 3.39
C GLU A 252 -17.88 -13.96 4.06
N GLY A 253 -18.73 -14.97 3.90
CA GLY A 253 -20.07 -15.00 4.48
C GLY A 253 -20.10 -15.46 5.93
N ALA A 254 -18.95 -15.79 6.51
CA ALA A 254 -18.85 -16.21 7.90
C ALA A 254 -19.03 -15.03 8.84
N VAL A 255 -19.96 -15.16 9.79
CA VAL A 255 -20.31 -14.09 10.73
C VAL A 255 -20.10 -14.52 12.17
N ALA A 256 -19.71 -13.56 13.01
CA ALA A 256 -19.50 -13.71 14.43
C ALA A 256 -20.45 -12.79 15.19
N LEU A 257 -20.98 -13.32 16.29
CA LEU A 257 -21.97 -12.64 17.12
C LEU A 257 -21.36 -12.27 18.47
N PHE A 258 -21.67 -11.08 18.94
CA PHE A 258 -21.45 -10.68 20.33
C PHE A 258 -22.71 -10.04 20.89
N SER A 259 -22.84 -10.03 22.20
CA SER A 259 -24.04 -9.51 22.87
C SER A 259 -23.62 -8.62 24.04
N ASP A 260 -24.27 -7.47 24.19
CA ASP A 260 -24.21 -6.63 25.39
C ASP A 260 -25.64 -6.46 25.93
N GLY A 261 -25.91 -7.00 27.12
CA GLY A 261 -27.26 -7.05 27.69
C GLY A 261 -28.26 -7.80 26.80
N ASN A 262 -29.27 -7.07 26.31
CA ASN A 262 -30.34 -7.60 25.45
C ASN A 262 -30.05 -7.41 23.95
N GLU A 263 -28.99 -6.70 23.60
CA GLU A 263 -28.63 -6.41 22.23
C GLU A 263 -27.63 -7.45 21.72
N SER A 264 -27.79 -7.86 20.46
CA SER A 264 -26.87 -8.75 19.78
C SER A 264 -26.42 -8.09 18.50
N PHE A 265 -25.12 -8.10 18.28
CA PHE A 265 -24.47 -7.48 17.13
C PHE A 265 -23.77 -8.55 16.31
N GLU A 266 -23.69 -8.30 15.01
CA GLU A 266 -23.10 -9.20 14.02
C GLU A 266 -21.94 -8.50 13.32
N VAL A 267 -20.82 -9.22 13.19
CA VAL A 267 -19.61 -8.73 12.55
C VAL A 267 -18.96 -9.82 11.70
N PRO A 268 -18.18 -9.48 10.67
CA PRO A 268 -17.47 -10.47 9.87
C PRO A 268 -16.57 -11.34 10.73
N LYS A 269 -16.66 -12.66 10.59
CA LYS A 269 -15.83 -13.60 11.35
C LYS A 269 -14.40 -13.62 10.85
N HIS A 270 -14.22 -13.57 9.53
CA HIS A 270 -12.92 -13.61 8.87
C HIS A 270 -12.62 -12.27 8.20
N LEU A 271 -11.38 -11.81 8.32
CA LEU A 271 -10.86 -10.66 7.58
C LEU A 271 -9.67 -11.10 6.74
N ARG A 272 -9.59 -10.58 5.52
CA ARG A 272 -8.39 -10.67 4.68
C ARG A 272 -7.72 -9.30 4.68
N ALA A 273 -6.51 -9.23 5.21
CA ALA A 273 -5.76 -7.98 5.32
C ALA A 273 -4.27 -8.28 5.21
N GLN A 274 -3.50 -7.41 4.56
CA GLN A 274 -2.06 -7.56 4.38
C GLN A 274 -1.64 -8.95 3.83
N GLY A 275 -2.43 -9.51 2.91
CA GLY A 275 -2.21 -10.85 2.34
C GLY A 275 -2.40 -12.02 3.33
N GLN A 276 -2.97 -11.78 4.51
CA GLN A 276 -3.20 -12.77 5.56
C GLN A 276 -4.67 -12.87 5.95
N VAL A 277 -5.05 -14.00 6.55
CA VAL A 277 -6.39 -14.23 7.09
C VAL A 277 -6.37 -14.07 8.60
N TYR A 278 -7.35 -13.34 9.12
CA TYR A 278 -7.55 -13.13 10.55
C TYR A 278 -8.95 -13.57 10.98
N THR A 279 -9.09 -14.00 12.24
CA THR A 279 -10.37 -14.41 12.84
C THR A 279 -10.55 -13.78 14.21
N CYS A 280 -11.80 -13.48 14.57
CA CYS A 280 -12.18 -12.96 15.89
C CYS A 280 -12.74 -14.04 16.84
N VAL A 281 -12.80 -15.29 16.40
CA VAL A 281 -13.33 -16.42 17.19
C VAL A 281 -12.40 -17.62 17.18
N ASN A 282 -12.35 -18.32 18.31
CA ASN A 282 -11.53 -19.53 18.44
C ASN A 282 -12.18 -20.71 17.71
N GLY A 283 -11.42 -21.34 16.80
CA GLY A 283 -11.83 -22.56 16.13
C GLY A 283 -13.10 -22.38 15.28
N ARG A 284 -14.03 -23.33 15.39
CA ARG A 284 -15.31 -23.31 14.65
C ARG A 284 -16.42 -22.50 15.33
N GLY A 285 -16.10 -21.76 16.39
CA GLY A 285 -17.09 -20.92 17.07
C GLY A 285 -17.68 -19.84 16.15
N SER A 286 -18.81 -19.30 16.57
CA SER A 286 -19.49 -18.14 15.96
C SER A 286 -19.78 -17.03 16.98
N LYS A 287 -19.31 -17.17 18.22
CA LYS A 287 -19.59 -16.23 19.31
C LYS A 287 -18.32 -15.67 19.92
N ILE A 288 -18.24 -14.35 19.99
CA ILE A 288 -17.21 -13.60 20.74
C ILE A 288 -17.67 -13.51 22.18
N ARG A 289 -16.87 -14.02 23.13
CA ARG A 289 -17.30 -14.20 24.53
C ARG A 289 -16.80 -13.13 25.49
N ASN A 290 -15.76 -12.38 25.13
CA ASN A 290 -15.12 -11.35 25.97
C ASN A 290 -14.86 -10.07 25.16
N ILE A 291 -15.92 -9.32 24.86
CA ILE A 291 -15.79 -8.05 24.14
C ILE A 291 -15.30 -6.96 25.10
N THR A 292 -14.31 -6.18 24.68
CA THR A 292 -13.86 -4.99 25.43
C THR A 292 -14.69 -3.81 24.96
N LYS A 293 -15.15 -2.96 25.90
CA LYS A 293 -15.93 -1.77 25.59
C LYS A 293 -15.34 -0.49 26.19
N SER A 294 -15.49 0.62 25.49
CA SER A 294 -15.18 1.97 25.95
C SER A 294 -16.30 2.93 25.55
N ASN A 295 -16.20 4.17 26.02
CA ASN A 295 -17.14 5.24 25.66
C ASN A 295 -16.66 6.05 24.44
N ALA A 296 -15.43 5.81 23.97
CA ALA A 296 -14.80 6.59 22.90
C ALA A 296 -13.66 5.80 22.24
N LEU A 297 -13.34 6.14 21.00
CA LEU A 297 -12.17 5.60 20.30
C LEU A 297 -10.86 5.96 21.03
N PRO A 298 -9.83 5.10 20.95
CA PRO A 298 -8.65 5.18 21.81
C PRO A 298 -7.66 6.32 21.50
N GLU A 299 -7.72 6.91 20.30
CA GLU A 299 -6.76 7.90 19.79
C GLU A 299 -7.49 9.14 19.25
N GLU A 300 -6.77 10.23 19.00
CA GLU A 300 -7.30 11.33 18.20
C GLU A 300 -7.72 10.80 16.84
N ILE A 301 -8.95 11.09 16.44
CA ILE A 301 -9.53 10.58 15.19
C ILE A 301 -9.59 11.67 14.14
N THR A 302 -9.28 11.31 12.90
CA THR A 302 -9.59 12.13 11.72
C THR A 302 -10.55 11.35 10.83
N LEU A 303 -11.74 11.90 10.60
CA LEU A 303 -12.76 11.30 9.74
C LEU A 303 -12.78 11.99 8.38
N ASN A 304 -12.95 11.19 7.33
CA ASN A 304 -13.44 11.76 6.07
C ASN A 304 -14.94 11.99 6.17
N GLN A 305 -15.45 12.95 5.38
CA GLN A 305 -16.87 13.19 5.26
C GLN A 305 -17.25 12.99 3.80
N VAL A 306 -18.10 12.03 3.53
CA VAL A 306 -18.59 11.71 2.19
C VAL A 306 -20.07 11.97 2.09
N THR A 307 -20.52 12.31 0.89
CA THR A 307 -21.93 12.42 0.53
C THR A 307 -22.21 11.48 -0.63
N VAL A 308 -23.19 10.61 -0.48
CA VAL A 308 -23.65 9.68 -1.52
C VAL A 308 -24.96 10.21 -2.10
N LEU A 309 -25.00 10.41 -3.41
CA LEU A 309 -26.22 10.62 -4.18
C LEU A 309 -26.83 9.27 -4.52
N ARG A 310 -27.89 8.92 -3.80
CA ARG A 310 -28.65 7.68 -3.99
C ARG A 310 -29.70 7.85 -5.06
N HIS A 311 -29.90 6.79 -5.84
CA HIS A 311 -31.05 6.65 -6.73
C HIS A 311 -31.98 5.57 -6.19
N GLY A 312 -33.28 5.84 -6.19
CA GLY A 312 -34.27 4.85 -5.82
C GLY A 312 -35.61 5.13 -6.47
N THR A 313 -36.62 4.37 -6.06
CA THR A 313 -37.98 4.49 -6.56
C THR A 313 -38.91 4.69 -5.38
N ASP A 314 -39.83 5.65 -5.47
CA ASP A 314 -40.87 5.82 -4.46
C ASP A 314 -41.94 4.71 -4.52
N ASP A 315 -42.86 4.72 -3.55
CA ASP A 315 -43.97 3.76 -3.48
C ASP A 315 -44.92 3.81 -4.70
N GLU A 316 -44.83 4.87 -5.51
CA GLU A 316 -45.64 5.11 -6.70
C GLU A 316 -44.93 4.73 -8.00
N GLY A 317 -43.66 4.32 -7.94
CA GLY A 317 -42.87 3.93 -9.11
C GLY A 317 -42.06 5.06 -9.75
N ASN A 318 -42.00 6.25 -9.14
CA ASN A 318 -41.23 7.38 -9.66
C ASN A 318 -39.78 7.33 -9.17
N GLU A 319 -38.84 7.71 -10.03
CA GLU A 319 -37.43 7.86 -9.66
C GLU A 319 -37.24 9.02 -8.69
N ILE A 320 -36.63 8.72 -7.54
CA ILE A 320 -36.25 9.70 -6.52
C ILE A 320 -34.75 9.67 -6.29
N THR A 321 -34.21 10.84 -5.96
CA THR A 321 -32.81 10.98 -5.55
C THR A 321 -32.74 11.65 -4.19
N TRP A 322 -31.83 11.18 -3.34
CA TRP A 322 -31.56 11.80 -2.06
C TRP A 322 -30.07 11.73 -1.71
N LEU A 323 -29.65 12.60 -0.82
CA LEU A 323 -28.26 12.71 -0.37
C LEU A 323 -28.12 12.08 1.00
N GLU A 324 -27.15 11.19 1.16
CA GLU A 324 -26.77 10.60 2.44
C GLU A 324 -25.37 11.06 2.80
N LYS A 325 -25.20 11.56 4.04
CA LYS A 325 -23.89 11.94 4.56
C LYS A 325 -23.34 10.82 5.42
N GLY A 326 -22.05 10.56 5.31
CA GLY A 326 -21.39 9.53 6.10
C GLY A 326 -19.89 9.74 6.19
N ALA A 327 -19.23 8.74 6.75
CA ALA A 327 -17.79 8.60 6.76
C ALA A 327 -17.43 7.16 6.35
N THR A 328 -16.37 7.01 5.57
CA THR A 328 -15.86 5.70 5.14
C THR A 328 -14.48 5.40 5.71
N ILE A 329 -13.72 6.42 6.10
CA ILE A 329 -12.35 6.31 6.61
C ILE A 329 -12.29 7.05 7.94
N CYS A 330 -11.81 6.35 8.96
CA CYS A 330 -11.43 6.92 10.24
C CYS A 330 -9.95 6.65 10.47
N ALA A 331 -9.11 7.67 10.35
CA ALA A 331 -7.70 7.59 10.70
C ALA A 331 -7.53 7.76 12.21
N LEU A 332 -6.63 6.95 12.79
CA LEU A 332 -6.34 6.91 14.21
C LEU A 332 -4.91 7.45 14.43
N GLY A 333 -4.81 8.54 15.18
CA GLY A 333 -3.55 9.20 15.50
C GLY A 333 -3.05 10.18 14.44
N GLU A 334 -1.74 10.40 14.44
CA GLU A 334 -1.10 11.40 13.59
C GLU A 334 -0.88 10.90 12.15
N ALA A 335 -0.80 11.85 11.21
CA ALA A 335 -0.47 11.55 9.83
C ALA A 335 0.97 11.03 9.70
N TYR A 336 1.16 9.97 8.91
CA TYR A 336 2.48 9.42 8.60
C TYR A 336 3.27 10.30 7.61
N LEU A 337 2.57 10.83 6.60
CA LEU A 337 3.11 11.78 5.63
C LEU A 337 2.12 12.92 5.40
N THR A 338 2.65 14.08 5.01
CA THR A 338 1.87 15.24 4.57
C THR A 338 2.23 15.59 3.13
N LEU A 339 1.23 15.93 2.33
CA LEU A 339 1.44 16.37 0.96
C LEU A 339 2.14 17.74 0.96
N THR A 340 3.17 17.87 0.14
CA THR A 340 3.87 19.15 -0.06
C THR A 340 2.99 20.15 -0.82
N ASP A 341 3.41 21.42 -0.85
CA ASP A 341 2.70 22.50 -1.55
C ASP A 341 2.66 22.36 -3.08
N GLY A 342 3.38 21.38 -3.64
CA GLY A 342 3.48 21.16 -5.10
C GLY A 342 4.24 22.24 -5.86
N THR A 343 4.90 23.19 -5.16
CA THR A 343 5.58 24.32 -5.82
C THR A 343 6.95 23.96 -6.39
N ARG A 344 7.56 22.89 -5.88
CA ARG A 344 8.91 22.45 -6.20
C ARG A 344 8.93 21.00 -6.62
N THR A 345 9.81 20.67 -7.55
CA THR A 345 10.07 19.28 -7.94
C THR A 345 10.94 18.59 -6.89
N ILE A 346 10.90 17.25 -6.84
CA ILE A 346 11.76 16.49 -5.93
C ILE A 346 13.26 16.76 -6.19
N ALA A 347 13.66 16.96 -7.46
CA ALA A 347 15.02 17.33 -7.83
C ALA A 347 15.44 18.68 -7.20
N GLN A 348 14.58 19.69 -7.26
CA GLN A 348 14.82 21.00 -6.64
C GLN A 348 14.97 20.87 -5.12
N ILE A 349 14.07 20.13 -4.46
CA ILE A 349 14.11 19.90 -3.01
C ILE A 349 15.42 19.22 -2.61
N VAL A 350 15.85 18.20 -3.33
CA VAL A 350 17.11 17.47 -3.07
C VAL A 350 18.32 18.38 -3.30
N ASN A 351 18.37 19.08 -4.43
CA ASN A 351 19.49 19.96 -4.78
C ASN A 351 19.63 21.13 -3.81
N GLU A 352 18.52 21.78 -3.41
CA GLU A 352 18.52 22.87 -2.42
C GLU A 352 18.98 22.40 -1.04
N ALA A 353 18.57 21.20 -0.61
CA ALA A 353 19.00 20.63 0.66
C ALA A 353 20.50 20.28 0.62
N ASN A 354 20.94 19.60 -0.43
CA ASN A 354 22.32 19.14 -0.56
C ASN A 354 23.30 20.28 -0.87
N ALA A 355 22.86 21.39 -1.46
CA ALA A 355 23.69 22.58 -1.65
C ALA A 355 24.12 23.25 -0.33
N ARG A 356 23.44 22.95 0.79
CA ARG A 356 23.82 23.45 2.13
C ARG A 356 25.03 22.70 2.70
N LYS A 357 25.47 21.61 2.07
CA LYS A 357 26.69 20.90 2.43
C LYS A 357 27.87 21.86 2.37
N LYS A 358 28.73 21.79 3.39
CA LYS A 358 30.04 22.43 3.29
C LYS A 358 30.84 21.68 2.23
N PRO A 359 31.68 22.37 1.44
CA PRO A 359 32.61 21.69 0.57
C PRO A 359 33.46 20.72 1.40
N ASN A 360 33.82 19.58 0.80
CA ASN A 360 34.71 18.63 1.45
C ASN A 360 35.93 19.39 1.98
N PRO A 361 36.33 19.16 3.25
CA PRO A 361 37.55 19.76 3.75
C PRO A 361 38.68 19.40 2.78
N PRO A 362 39.61 20.33 2.51
CA PRO A 362 40.77 19.99 1.73
C PRO A 362 41.41 18.74 2.36
N PRO A 363 41.89 17.79 1.54
CA PRO A 363 42.46 16.57 2.07
C PRO A 363 43.56 16.92 3.08
N LEU A 364 43.56 16.22 4.22
CA LEU A 364 44.52 16.45 5.32
C LEU A 364 45.97 16.46 4.83
N PHE A 365 46.22 15.72 3.77
CA PHE A 365 47.48 15.71 3.04
C PHE A 365 47.21 16.23 1.63
N PRO A 366 48.08 17.07 1.05
CA PRO A 366 48.01 17.35 -0.38
C PRO A 366 47.97 16.02 -1.14
N PRO A 367 47.24 15.92 -2.27
CA PRO A 367 47.26 14.70 -3.07
C PRO A 367 48.72 14.35 -3.33
N HIS A 368 49.19 13.26 -2.70
CA HIS A 368 50.56 12.81 -2.87
C HIS A 368 50.68 12.46 -4.36
N GLY A 369 51.33 13.33 -5.14
CA GLY A 369 51.83 12.94 -6.45
C GLY A 369 52.70 11.71 -6.23
N ILE A 370 52.44 10.64 -6.98
CA ILE A 370 53.07 9.31 -6.88
C ILE A 370 53.36 8.94 -5.41
N LEU A 371 52.43 8.23 -4.79
CA LEU A 371 52.63 7.54 -3.51
C LEU A 371 54.11 7.11 -3.41
N ASP A 372 54.88 7.65 -2.45
CA ASP A 372 56.31 7.36 -2.21
C ASP A 372 56.54 5.90 -1.72
N PHE A 373 55.60 5.03 -2.05
CA PHE A 373 55.62 3.61 -1.81
C PHE A 373 56.00 2.90 -3.11
N ASP A 374 57.30 2.66 -3.28
CA ASP A 374 57.79 1.80 -4.35
C ASP A 374 57.42 0.35 -3.99
N TRP A 375 56.43 -0.22 -4.69
CA TRP A 375 56.02 -1.62 -4.54
C TRP A 375 57.18 -2.61 -4.68
N SER A 376 58.28 -2.21 -5.34
CA SER A 376 59.49 -3.03 -5.43
C SER A 376 60.16 -3.28 -4.08
N ILE A 377 59.87 -2.51 -3.03
CA ILE A 377 60.36 -2.76 -1.65
C ILE A 377 59.64 -3.98 -1.03
N VAL A 378 58.37 -4.19 -1.37
CA VAL A 378 57.61 -5.38 -0.93
C VAL A 378 58.04 -6.61 -1.74
N GLU A 379 58.27 -6.43 -3.04
CA GLU A 379 58.72 -7.51 -3.93
C GLU A 379 60.20 -7.89 -3.71
N ARG A 380 61.03 -6.95 -3.25
CA ARG A 380 62.46 -7.13 -2.96
C ARG A 380 62.82 -6.47 -1.63
N PRO A 381 62.45 -7.09 -0.49
CA PRO A 381 62.80 -6.56 0.81
C PRO A 381 64.34 -6.45 0.93
N PRO A 382 64.87 -5.36 1.51
CA PRO A 382 66.30 -5.19 1.66
C PRO A 382 66.87 -6.33 2.53
N GLN A 383 67.88 -7.04 2.00
CA GLN A 383 68.54 -8.14 2.70
C GLN A 383 69.22 -7.73 4.02
N ASN A 384 69.47 -6.43 4.21
CA ASN A 384 70.07 -5.88 5.41
C ASN A 384 69.12 -4.90 6.09
N TRP A 385 68.65 -5.29 7.27
CA TRP A 385 67.72 -4.56 8.14
C TRP A 385 68.26 -3.21 8.67
N PHE A 386 69.54 -2.90 8.45
CA PHE A 386 70.17 -1.64 8.83
C PHE A 386 70.10 -0.52 7.78
N LYS A 387 69.62 -0.81 6.55
CA LYS A 387 69.49 0.23 5.53
C LYS A 387 68.18 0.98 5.72
N ARG A 388 68.26 2.30 5.92
CA ARG A 388 67.08 3.18 5.95
C ARG A 388 66.52 3.34 4.54
N ASN A 389 65.19 3.45 4.40
CA ASN A 389 64.54 3.66 3.09
C ASN A 389 65.12 4.87 2.33
N SER A 390 65.54 5.92 3.05
CA SER A 390 66.20 7.11 2.47
C SER A 390 67.59 6.85 1.86
N GLN A 391 68.16 5.65 2.03
CA GLN A 391 69.46 5.25 1.49
C GLN A 391 69.35 4.34 0.26
N LEU A 392 68.13 3.96 -0.15
CA LEU A 392 67.90 3.07 -1.28
C LEU A 392 67.91 3.79 -2.64
N GLY A 393 68.04 5.12 -2.66
CA GLY A 393 68.42 5.89 -3.84
C GLY A 393 67.52 5.68 -5.06
N LYS A 394 66.46 6.50 -5.14
CA LYS A 394 65.99 7.07 -6.40
C LYS A 394 65.79 8.56 -6.19
#